data_AF-A0A8H4XRR0-F1
#
_entry.id   AF-A0A8H4XRR0-F1
#
_cell.length_a   1.000
_cell.length_b   1.000
_cell.length_c   1.000
_cell.angle_alpha   90.00
_cell.angle_beta   90.00
_cell.angle_gamma   90.00
#
_symmetry.space_group_name_H-M   'P 1'
#
loop_
_entity.id
_entity.type
_entity.pdbx_description
1 polymer ?
#
loop_
_entity_poly.entity_id
_entity_poly.type
_entity_poly.pdbx_seq_one_letter_code
_entity_poly.pdbx_strand_id
1 'polypeptide(L)'
;MPRNRGYRFNWEGRELELGIYKFKIEKQLSKWVDDVLAQRHVLTLAHYVNEDIPVMLKIRYELNPKNFPIIEDVEETREIGRRHHLFEASLYKLLHEIGHGPKVMMVTKRDRQSEWMPYPEGRIFFTVLRRVPGENVGKIRNELSR
;
A
#
# COMPACT_ATOMS: atom_id res chain seq x y z
N MET A 1 0.70 -8.50 -25.71
CA MET A 1 0.92 -8.53 -24.25
C MET A 1 2.23 -7.80 -23.93
N PRO A 2 2.22 -6.58 -23.35
CA PRO A 2 3.46 -5.88 -23.06
C PRO A 2 4.21 -6.55 -21.89
N ARG A 3 5.48 -6.88 -22.14
CA ARG A 3 6.38 -7.61 -21.25
C ARG A 3 6.79 -6.78 -20.01
N ASN A 4 6.25 -7.13 -18.86
CA ASN A 4 7.01 -7.68 -17.71
C ASN A 4 8.19 -6.87 -17.08
N ARG A 5 7.98 -5.60 -16.67
CA ARG A 5 8.84 -4.97 -15.63
C ARG A 5 8.11 -4.35 -14.43
N GLY A 6 6.80 -4.13 -14.50
CA GLY A 6 6.01 -3.60 -13.37
C GLY A 6 5.37 -4.64 -12.44
N TYR A 7 5.30 -5.91 -12.85
CA TYR A 7 4.44 -6.93 -12.20
C TYR A 7 5.12 -7.75 -11.10
N ARG A 8 6.45 -7.75 -10.99
CA ARG A 8 7.22 -8.46 -9.93
C ARG A 8 7.96 -7.52 -8.98
N PHE A 9 7.43 -6.30 -8.79
CA PHE A 9 8.05 -5.37 -7.85
C PHE A 9 7.96 -5.93 -6.42
N ASN A 10 9.11 -6.10 -5.75
CA ASN A 10 9.23 -6.50 -4.36
C ASN A 10 9.67 -5.30 -3.51
N TRP A 11 8.94 -5.08 -2.42
CA TRP A 11 9.22 -4.01 -1.46
C TRP A 11 10.12 -4.47 -0.29
N GLU A 12 10.33 -5.77 -0.12
CA GLU A 12 11.15 -6.31 0.97
C GLU A 12 12.59 -5.80 0.94
N GLY A 13 13.12 -5.50 2.13
CA GLY A 13 14.46 -4.95 2.33
C GLY A 13 14.62 -3.47 1.98
N ARG A 14 13.61 -2.83 1.38
CA ARG A 14 13.70 -1.41 0.98
C ARG A 14 13.54 -0.48 2.17
N GLU A 15 14.26 0.62 2.09
CA GLU A 15 14.11 1.76 2.98
C GLU A 15 13.31 2.88 2.30
N LEU A 16 12.41 3.51 3.07
CA LEU A 16 11.55 4.59 2.62
C LEU A 16 11.62 5.76 3.58
N GLU A 17 11.82 6.94 3.02
CA GLU A 17 11.82 8.21 3.75
C GLU A 17 10.53 8.97 3.49
N LEU A 18 9.68 9.12 4.50
CA LEU A 18 8.42 9.85 4.41
C LEU A 18 8.51 11.07 5.32
N GLY A 19 9.01 12.18 4.76
CA GLY A 19 9.38 13.36 5.54
C GLY A 19 10.58 13.06 6.43
N ILE A 20 10.46 13.31 7.73
CA ILE A 20 11.51 13.01 8.72
C ILE A 20 11.56 11.54 9.13
N TYR A 21 10.57 10.74 8.74
CA TYR A 21 10.43 9.35 9.17
C TYR A 21 11.09 8.40 8.18
N LYS A 22 11.93 7.49 8.69
CA LYS A 22 12.56 6.41 7.92
C LYS A 22 11.97 5.07 8.30
N PHE A 23 11.61 4.27 7.29
CA PHE A 23 11.02 2.95 7.43
C PHE A 23 11.86 1.93 6.70
N LYS A 24 12.04 0.74 7.28
CA LYS A 24 12.62 -0.41 6.58
C LYS A 24 11.59 -1.52 6.48
N ILE A 25 11.37 -1.99 5.25
CA ILE A 25 10.37 -3.02 4.97
C ILE A 25 10.97 -4.40 5.23
N GLU A 26 10.36 -5.13 6.15
CA GLU A 26 10.78 -6.48 6.55
C GLU A 26 10.20 -7.53 5.62
N LYS A 27 8.90 -7.44 5.36
CA LYS A 27 8.13 -8.50 4.69
C LYS A 27 6.96 -7.94 3.92
N GLN A 28 6.75 -8.42 2.71
CA GLN A 28 5.56 -8.11 1.93
C GLN A 28 4.47 -9.17 2.20
N LEU A 29 3.34 -8.74 2.75
CA LEU A 29 2.24 -9.64 3.13
C LEU A 29 1.31 -9.93 1.96
N SER A 30 1.00 -8.92 1.15
CA SER A 30 0.08 -9.07 0.03
C SER A 30 0.38 -8.08 -1.08
N LYS A 31 -0.05 -8.45 -2.29
CA LYS A 31 0.01 -7.63 -3.48
C LYS A 31 -1.23 -7.88 -4.34
N TRP A 32 -1.93 -6.81 -4.70
CA TRP A 32 -3.15 -6.85 -5.51
C TRP A 32 -3.12 -5.78 -6.60
N VAL A 33 -3.74 -6.05 -7.75
CA VAL A 33 -3.95 -5.07 -8.82
C VAL A 33 -5.40 -4.64 -8.81
N ASP A 34 -5.62 -3.35 -8.73
CA ASP A 34 -6.90 -2.74 -9.04
C ASP A 34 -6.85 -2.31 -10.52
N ASP A 35 -7.45 -3.13 -11.38
CA ASP A 35 -7.47 -2.89 -12.82
C ASP A 35 -8.39 -1.72 -13.21
N VAL A 36 -9.40 -1.43 -12.37
CA VAL A 36 -10.35 -0.32 -12.58
C VAL A 36 -9.66 1.02 -12.34
N LEU A 37 -8.75 1.07 -11.37
CA LEU A 37 -8.02 2.30 -11.03
C LEU A 37 -6.60 2.35 -11.60
N ALA A 38 -6.15 1.31 -12.30
CA ALA A 38 -4.74 1.08 -12.64
C ALA A 38 -3.80 1.29 -11.44
N GLN A 39 -4.14 0.72 -10.29
CA GLN A 39 -3.33 0.82 -9.08
C GLN A 39 -2.79 -0.52 -8.63
N ARG A 40 -1.59 -0.50 -8.04
CA ARG A 40 -1.10 -1.64 -7.26
C ARG A 40 -1.26 -1.36 -5.79
N HIS A 41 -1.83 -2.31 -5.06
CA HIS A 41 -1.97 -2.27 -3.62
C HIS A 41 -1.01 -3.27 -2.99
N VAL A 42 -0.19 -2.82 -2.06
CA VAL A 42 0.78 -3.64 -1.34
C VAL A 42 0.60 -3.41 0.16
N LEU A 43 0.56 -4.50 0.93
CA LEU A 43 0.62 -4.42 2.39
C LEU A 43 1.92 -5.04 2.86
N THR A 44 2.66 -4.35 3.71
CA THR A 44 3.94 -4.81 4.24
C THR A 44 4.02 -4.71 5.75
N LEU A 45 4.92 -5.48 6.33
CA LEU A 45 5.48 -5.28 7.66
C LEU A 45 6.75 -4.46 7.52
N ALA A 46 6.93 -3.49 8.41
CA ALA A 46 8.10 -2.62 8.46
C ALA A 46 8.36 -2.19 9.91
N HIS A 47 9.50 -1.54 10.13
CA HIS A 47 9.78 -0.82 11.38
C HIS A 47 10.25 0.61 11.09
N TYR A 48 10.00 1.50 12.03
CA TYR A 48 10.66 2.80 12.08
C TYR A 48 12.15 2.59 12.41
N VAL A 49 13.05 3.06 11.55
CA VAL A 49 14.50 2.79 11.68
C VAL A 49 15.10 3.36 12.97
N ASN A 50 14.59 4.51 13.44
CA ASN A 50 15.17 5.21 14.59
C ASN A 50 14.67 4.69 15.95
N GLU A 51 13.48 4.11 16.01
CA GLU A 51 12.80 3.76 17.27
C GLU A 51 12.44 2.27 17.36
N ASP A 52 12.78 1.49 16.33
CA ASP A 52 12.43 0.07 16.16
C ASP A 52 10.94 -0.23 16.40
N ILE A 53 10.07 0.74 16.11
CA ILE A 53 8.63 0.60 16.31
C ILE A 53 8.06 -0.21 15.13
N PRO A 54 7.44 -1.38 15.38
CA PRO A 54 6.88 -2.20 14.32
C PRO A 54 5.57 -1.59 13.79
N VAL A 55 5.48 -1.52 12.47
CA VAL A 55 4.34 -0.97 11.74
C VAL A 55 3.88 -1.89 10.62
N MET A 56 2.66 -1.64 10.16
CA MET A 56 2.20 -2.08 8.85
C MET A 56 2.21 -0.88 7.91
N LEU A 57 2.75 -1.05 6.70
CA LEU A 57 2.75 -0.02 5.68
C LEU A 57 1.89 -0.48 4.50
N LYS A 58 0.79 0.23 4.26
CA LYS A 58 -0.02 0.07 3.05
C LYS A 58 0.49 1.03 2.01
N ILE A 59 0.98 0.49 0.90
CA ILE A 59 1.51 1.25 -0.23
C ILE A 59 0.54 1.08 -1.40
N ARG A 60 0.16 2.19 -2.02
CA ARG A 60 -0.58 2.17 -3.28
C ARG A 60 0.14 3.02 -4.29
N TYR A 61 0.40 2.49 -5.47
CA TYR A 61 1.06 3.25 -6.51
C TYR A 61 0.35 3.05 -7.84
N GLU A 62 0.29 4.13 -8.60
CA GLU A 62 -0.32 4.12 -9.92
C GLU A 62 0.54 3.30 -10.90
N LEU A 63 -0.13 2.65 -11.83
CA LEU A 63 0.45 1.97 -12.97
C LEU A 63 0.13 2.80 -14.21
N ASN A 64 0.90 2.59 -15.29
CA ASN A 64 0.64 3.32 -16.53
C ASN A 64 -0.75 2.96 -17.07
N PRO A 65 -1.70 3.92 -17.14
CA PRO A 65 -3.09 3.65 -17.52
C PRO A 65 -3.23 3.12 -18.94
N LYS A 66 -2.27 3.38 -19.83
CA LYS A 66 -2.25 2.82 -21.20
C LYS A 66 -2.23 1.29 -21.24
N ASN A 67 -1.89 0.63 -20.13
CA ASN A 67 -1.92 -0.82 -20.01
C ASN A 67 -3.28 -1.37 -19.56
N PHE A 68 -4.28 -0.51 -19.32
CA PHE A 68 -5.57 -0.85 -18.76
C PHE A 68 -6.67 -0.38 -19.71
N PRO A 69 -7.21 -1.26 -20.57
CA PRO A 69 -8.19 -0.90 -21.60
C PRO A 69 -9.50 -0.32 -21.06
N ILE A 70 -9.82 -0.56 -19.78
CA ILE A 70 -11.01 -0.04 -19.10
C ILE A 70 -10.90 1.45 -18.73
N ILE A 71 -9.69 2.02 -18.77
CA ILE A 71 -9.48 3.43 -18.41
C ILE A 71 -9.68 4.30 -19.65
N GLU A 72 -10.83 4.98 -19.67
CA GLU A 72 -11.18 5.96 -20.72
C GLU A 72 -10.75 7.38 -20.32
N ASP A 73 -11.02 7.77 -19.06
CA ASP A 73 -10.59 9.05 -18.49
C ASP A 73 -9.51 8.83 -17.41
N VAL A 74 -8.28 9.22 -17.73
CA VAL A 74 -7.12 9.09 -16.84
C VAL A 74 -7.22 10.04 -15.65
N GLU A 75 -7.72 11.25 -15.84
CA GLU A 75 -7.77 12.27 -14.78
C GLU A 75 -8.91 11.98 -13.80
N GLU A 76 -10.06 11.54 -14.30
CA GLU A 76 -11.15 11.05 -13.44
C GLU A 76 -10.70 9.84 -12.61
N THR A 77 -10.08 8.84 -13.26
CA THR A 77 -9.58 7.64 -12.58
C THR A 77 -8.56 8.00 -11.50
N ARG A 78 -7.68 8.97 -11.79
CA ARG A 78 -6.75 9.53 -10.81
C ARG A 78 -7.49 10.13 -9.62
N GLU A 79 -8.49 10.96 -9.84
CA GLU A 79 -9.21 11.60 -8.75
C GLU A 79 -10.00 10.59 -7.90
N ILE A 80 -10.64 9.60 -8.53
CA ILE A 80 -11.31 8.49 -7.83
C ILE A 80 -10.30 7.71 -6.97
N GLY A 81 -9.15 7.35 -7.52
CA GLY A 81 -8.10 6.65 -6.77
C GLY A 81 -7.59 7.42 -5.55
N ARG A 82 -7.44 8.75 -5.68
CA ARG A 82 -7.09 9.63 -4.56
C ARG A 82 -8.18 9.62 -3.48
N ARG A 83 -9.44 9.74 -3.88
CA ARG A 83 -10.59 9.69 -2.96
C ARG A 83 -10.65 8.34 -2.23
N HIS A 84 -10.52 7.22 -2.94
CA HIS A 84 -10.51 5.88 -2.37
C HIS A 84 -9.43 5.70 -1.30
N HIS A 85 -8.23 6.25 -1.53
CA HIS A 85 -7.17 6.25 -0.54
C HIS A 85 -7.55 6.97 0.75
N LEU A 86 -8.10 8.18 0.63
CA LEU A 86 -8.53 8.96 1.79
C LEU A 86 -9.71 8.31 2.51
N PHE A 87 -10.69 7.76 1.79
CA PHE A 87 -11.81 7.05 2.38
C PHE A 87 -11.36 5.81 3.17
N GLU A 88 -10.44 5.01 2.63
CA GLU A 88 -9.92 3.85 3.34
C GLU A 88 -9.14 4.25 4.60
N ALA A 89 -8.38 5.36 4.56
CA ALA A 89 -7.72 5.89 5.73
C ALA A 89 -8.72 6.34 6.81
N SER A 90 -9.83 6.99 6.42
CA SER A 90 -10.92 7.34 7.34
C SER A 90 -11.61 6.09 7.90
N LEU A 91 -11.77 5.04 7.09
CA LEU A 91 -12.34 3.77 7.54
C LEU A 91 -11.45 3.10 8.60
N TYR A 92 -10.12 3.10 8.42
CA TYR A 92 -9.22 2.59 9.45
C TYR A 92 -9.32 3.35 10.77
N LYS A 93 -9.47 4.68 10.72
CA LYS A 93 -9.68 5.49 11.92
C LYS A 93 -10.98 5.11 12.63
N LEU A 94 -12.08 5.05 11.89
CA LEU A 94 -13.38 4.67 12.43
C LEU A 94 -13.34 3.28 13.06
N LEU A 95 -12.76 2.29 12.37
CA LEU A 95 -12.62 0.93 12.89
C LEU A 95 -11.83 0.95 14.20
N HIS A 96 -10.72 1.69 14.26
CA HIS A 96 -9.91 1.77 15.47
C HIS A 96 -10.66 2.40 16.64
N GLU A 97 -11.44 3.46 16.39
CA GLU A 97 -12.25 4.15 17.40
C GLU A 97 -13.29 3.21 18.05
N ILE A 98 -13.84 2.26 17.28
CA ILE A 98 -14.75 1.23 17.80
C ILE A 98 -14.02 -0.01 18.34
N GLY A 99 -12.70 0.05 18.52
CA GLY A 99 -11.89 -1.03 19.10
C GLY A 99 -11.45 -2.11 18.11
N HIS A 100 -11.58 -1.89 16.80
CA HIS A 100 -11.27 -2.86 15.76
C HIS A 100 -10.14 -2.40 14.81
N GLY A 101 -9.34 -3.36 14.33
CA GLY A 101 -8.34 -3.08 13.30
C GLY A 101 -7.16 -2.18 13.75
N PRO A 102 -6.30 -1.80 12.80
CA PRO A 102 -5.08 -1.04 13.11
C PRO A 102 -5.33 0.45 13.34
N LYS A 103 -4.57 1.05 14.25
CA LYS A 103 -4.49 2.51 14.41
C LYS A 103 -3.74 3.15 13.24
N VAL A 104 -4.32 4.18 12.62
CA VAL A 104 -3.60 5.02 11.64
C VAL A 104 -2.59 5.91 12.36
N MET A 105 -1.33 5.84 11.94
CA MET A 105 -0.24 6.67 12.46
C MET A 105 0.07 7.84 11.53
N MET A 106 0.07 7.59 10.22
CA MET A 106 0.35 8.61 9.20
C MET A 106 -0.32 8.25 7.88
N VAL A 107 -0.77 9.28 7.15
CA VAL A 107 -1.23 9.17 5.76
C VAL A 107 -0.48 10.21 4.95
N THR A 108 0.16 9.79 3.86
CA THR A 108 0.94 10.71 3.03
C THR A 108 0.99 10.22 1.58
N LYS A 109 1.46 11.08 0.68
CA LYS A 109 1.61 10.80 -0.74
C LYS A 109 2.91 11.39 -1.29
N ARG A 110 3.31 10.92 -2.47
CA ARG A 110 4.21 11.64 -3.37
C ARG A 110 3.54 11.75 -4.73
N ASP A 111 3.65 12.92 -5.34
CA ASP A 111 3.03 13.19 -6.65
C ASP A 111 3.78 12.53 -7.81
N ARG A 112 5.01 12.08 -7.56
CA ARG A 112 5.78 11.24 -8.49
C ARG A 112 6.39 10.06 -7.75
N GLN A 113 6.43 8.93 -8.44
CA GLN A 113 7.14 7.73 -8.00
C GLN A 113 8.65 7.91 -8.25
N SER A 114 9.48 7.14 -7.54
CA SER A 114 10.92 7.12 -7.81
C SER A 114 11.20 6.51 -9.19
N GLU A 115 12.32 6.88 -9.83
CA GLU A 115 12.67 6.44 -11.20
C GLU A 115 12.73 4.91 -11.36
N TRP A 116 13.08 4.18 -10.30
CA TRP A 116 13.12 2.72 -10.27
C TRP A 116 11.74 2.06 -10.21
N MET A 117 10.65 2.83 -10.06
CA MET A 117 9.30 2.30 -9.97
C MET A 117 8.67 2.04 -11.34
N PRO A 118 7.58 1.24 -11.40
CA PRO A 118 6.94 0.88 -12.66
C PRO A 118 6.36 2.04 -13.47
N TYR A 119 6.01 3.15 -12.81
CA TYR A 119 5.46 4.33 -13.47
C TYR A 119 5.91 5.61 -12.76
N PRO A 120 7.11 6.16 -13.08
CA PRO A 120 7.67 7.33 -12.39
C PRO A 120 6.77 8.57 -12.39
N GLU A 121 5.99 8.78 -13.46
CA GLU A 121 5.00 9.87 -13.56
C GLU A 121 3.69 9.59 -12.81
N GLY A 122 3.55 8.40 -12.23
CA GLY A 122 2.42 8.05 -11.40
C GLY A 122 2.59 8.53 -9.97
N ARG A 123 1.48 8.67 -9.27
CA ARG A 123 1.43 9.00 -7.84
C ARG A 123 1.63 7.75 -6.99
N ILE A 124 2.06 7.95 -5.75
CA ILE A 124 2.17 6.90 -4.73
C ILE A 124 1.65 7.40 -3.39
N PHE A 125 0.89 6.55 -2.73
CA PHE A 125 0.21 6.80 -1.48
C PHE A 125 0.68 5.82 -0.41
N PHE A 126 0.80 6.31 0.82
CA PHE A 126 1.28 5.57 1.97
C PHE A 126 0.31 5.76 3.13
N THR A 127 -0.14 4.65 3.72
CA THR A 127 -0.82 4.63 5.01
C THR A 127 0.04 3.83 5.98
N VAL A 128 0.57 4.51 7.00
CA VAL A 128 1.30 3.88 8.10
C VAL A 128 0.30 3.54 9.19
N LEU A 129 0.33 2.28 9.59
CA LEU A 129 -0.59 1.68 10.53
C LEU A 129 0.22 1.07 11.68
N ARG A 130 -0.27 1.18 12.91
CA ARG A 130 0.27 0.40 14.02
C ARG A 130 0.15 -1.09 13.67
N ARG A 131 1.22 -1.86 13.86
CA ARG A 131 1.18 -3.30 13.59
C ARG A 131 0.17 -3.99 14.51
N VAL A 132 -0.69 -4.80 13.92
CA VAL A 132 -1.64 -5.64 14.64
C VAL A 132 -1.00 -7.03 14.78
N PRO A 133 -1.02 -7.64 15.98
CA PRO A 133 -0.53 -9.00 16.16
C PRO A 133 -1.42 -9.99 15.39
N GLY A 134 -0.82 -11.08 14.92
CA GLY A 134 -1.57 -12.20 14.34
C GLY A 134 -1.05 -12.64 12.98
N GLU A 135 -1.56 -13.79 12.55
CA GLU A 135 -1.26 -14.43 11.28
C GLU A 135 -2.44 -14.32 10.33
N ASN A 136 -2.20 -14.67 9.05
CA ASN A 136 -3.27 -14.74 8.09
C ASN A 136 -4.23 -15.88 8.49
N VAL A 137 -5.38 -15.52 9.07
CA VAL A 137 -6.41 -16.46 9.55
C VAL A 137 -6.82 -17.44 8.45
N GLY A 138 -6.89 -17.00 7.19
CA GLY A 138 -7.21 -17.88 6.06
C GLY A 138 -6.18 -19.00 5.86
N LYS A 139 -4.91 -18.78 6.22
CA LYS A 139 -3.86 -19.80 6.15
C LYS A 139 -3.89 -20.78 7.32
N ILE A 140 -4.12 -20.26 8.53
CA ILE A 140 -4.12 -21.08 9.76
C ILE A 140 -5.50 -21.67 10.08
N ARG A 141 -6.54 -21.36 9.30
CA ARG A 141 -7.94 -21.76 9.57
C ARG A 141 -8.08 -23.26 9.89
N ASN A 142 -7.39 -24.11 9.13
CA ASN A 142 -7.48 -25.56 9.28
C ASN A 142 -6.70 -26.08 10.51
N GLU A 143 -5.81 -25.26 11.08
CA GLU A 143 -5.03 -25.57 12.27
C GLU A 143 -5.75 -25.10 13.55
N LEU A 144 -6.65 -24.11 13.42
CA LEU A 144 -7.44 -23.55 14.53
C LEU A 144 -8.61 -24.42 14.99
N SER A 145 -8.95 -25.48 14.25
CA SER A 145 -10.08 -26.38 14.55
C SER A 145 -9.64 -27.70 15.18
N ARG A 146 -8.46 -27.73 15.82
CA ARG A 146 -7.92 -28.90 16.52
C ARG A 146 -8.17 -28.83 18.02
#